data_AF-A0A520JE97-F1
#
_entry.id   AF-A0A520JE97-F1
#
_cell.length_a   1.000
_cell.length_b   1.000
_cell.length_c   1.000
_cell.angle_alpha   90.00
_cell.angle_beta   90.00
_cell.angle_gamma   90.00
#
_symmetry.space_group_name_H-M   'P 1'
#
loop_
_entity.id
_entity.type
_entity.pdbx_description
1 polymer ?
#
loop_
_entity_poly.entity_id
_entity_poly.type
_entity_poly.pdbx_seq_one_letter_code
_entity_poly.pdbx_strand_id
1 'polypeptide(L)'
;WFAEAQATTRETASGVDQLMPVRVQLCDWLVRAVSRDSRIYDYHNDYFRLGSIERRLYELAHCYCRDEEYEMPLEMLGAKIGSTSPLRTLKSQLKKIAAENKMPSYSIDVREVVPEVPARDKLGRRVGKPETVVVMRPKDRSTGGRAALAA
;
A
#
# COMPACT_ATOMS: atom_id res chain seq x y z
N TRP A 1 -21.45 -4.12 2.01
CA TRP A 1 -21.08 -2.77 2.49
C TRP A 1 -22.13 -1.73 2.14
N PHE A 2 -22.76 -1.82 0.96
CA PHE A 2 -23.89 -0.96 0.58
C PHE A 2 -25.22 -1.70 0.76
N ALA A 3 -26.27 -0.94 1.07
CA ALA A 3 -27.66 -1.41 1.06
C ALA A 3 -28.28 -1.23 -0.35
N GLU A 4 -27.95 -0.12 -1.02
CA GLU A 4 -28.44 0.20 -2.37
C GLU A 4 -27.37 0.97 -3.15
N ALA A 5 -27.34 0.81 -4.47
CA ALA A 5 -26.52 1.61 -5.38
C ALA A 5 -27.30 1.90 -6.67
N GLN A 6 -27.38 3.17 -7.04
CA GLN A 6 -28.04 3.65 -8.26
C GLN A 6 -27.02 4.40 -9.11
N ALA A 7 -26.85 3.96 -10.35
CA ALA A 7 -26.04 4.63 -11.36
C ALA A 7 -26.95 5.07 -12.50
N THR A 8 -26.82 6.34 -12.89
CA THR A 8 -27.53 6.89 -14.05
C THR A 8 -26.50 7.26 -15.10
N THR A 9 -26.88 7.14 -16.36
CA THR A 9 -26.04 7.51 -17.50
C THR A 9 -26.77 8.59 -18.29
N ARG A 10 -26.01 9.51 -18.86
CA ARG A 10 -26.52 10.52 -19.78
C ARG A 10 -25.86 10.33 -21.13
N GLU A 11 -26.68 10.19 -22.16
CA GLU A 11 -26.18 10.12 -23.54
C GLU A 11 -25.65 11.50 -23.97
N THR A 12 -24.42 11.53 -24.48
CA THR A 12 -23.78 12.76 -24.98
C THR A 12 -24.07 12.91 -26.47
N ALA A 13 -23.98 14.13 -27.01
CA ALA A 13 -24.21 14.40 -28.44
C ALA A 13 -23.29 13.60 -29.39
N SER A 14 -22.18 13.06 -28.89
CA SER A 14 -21.26 12.16 -29.59
C SER A 14 -21.71 10.68 -29.62
N GLY A 15 -22.86 10.34 -29.04
CA GLY A 15 -23.35 8.96 -28.90
C GLY A 15 -22.61 8.14 -27.84
N VAL A 16 -21.81 8.79 -26.99
CA VAL A 16 -21.12 8.14 -25.87
C VAL A 16 -21.95 8.34 -24.61
N ASP A 17 -22.08 7.26 -23.85
CA ASP A 17 -22.75 7.24 -22.56
C ASP A 17 -21.84 7.82 -21.46
N GLN A 18 -22.24 8.95 -20.89
CA GLN A 18 -21.54 9.59 -19.78
C GLN A 18 -22.13 9.15 -18.44
N LEU A 19 -21.32 8.50 -17.60
CA LEU A 19 -21.72 8.11 -16.25
C LEU A 19 -22.00 9.36 -15.39
N MET A 20 -23.19 9.43 -14.80
CA MET A 20 -23.58 10.44 -13.82
C MET A 20 -23.12 10.03 -12.41
N PRO A 21 -23.11 10.95 -11.43
CA PRO A 21 -22.75 10.61 -10.06
C PRO A 21 -23.53 9.41 -9.54
N VAL A 22 -22.80 8.41 -9.01
CA VAL A 22 -23.40 7.20 -8.43
C VAL A 22 -23.91 7.54 -7.04
N ARG A 23 -25.20 7.27 -6.79
CA ARG A 23 -25.79 7.36 -5.46
C ARG A 23 -25.66 6.02 -4.78
N VAL A 24 -25.10 5.98 -3.57
CA VAL A 24 -25.00 4.76 -2.77
C VAL A 24 -25.60 4.98 -1.39
N GLN A 25 -26.32 3.97 -0.89
CA GLN A 25 -26.78 3.90 0.49
C GLN A 25 -25.87 2.96 1.27
N LEU A 26 -25.25 3.46 2.34
CA LEU A 26 -24.47 2.64 3.26
C LEU A 26 -25.40 1.75 4.08
N CYS A 27 -24.99 0.52 4.39
CA CYS A 27 -25.77 -0.32 5.30
C CYS A 27 -25.68 0.15 6.75
N ASP A 28 -26.73 -0.11 7.54
CA ASP A 28 -26.84 0.34 8.93
C ASP A 28 -25.68 -0.09 9.81
N TRP A 29 -25.16 -1.30 9.59
CA TRP A 29 -24.00 -1.81 10.30
C TRP A 29 -22.76 -0.95 10.08
N LEU A 30 -22.50 -0.52 8.84
CA LEU A 30 -21.34 0.29 8.51
C LEU A 30 -21.45 1.69 9.13
N VAL A 31 -22.64 2.28 9.08
CA VAL A 31 -22.91 3.57 9.73
C VAL A 31 -22.67 3.48 11.24
N ARG A 32 -23.11 2.39 11.88
CA ARG A 32 -22.86 2.14 13.30
C ARG A 32 -21.36 1.98 13.60
N ALA A 33 -20.65 1.18 12.81
CA ALA A 33 -19.24 0.90 13.01
C ALA A 33 -18.38 2.17 12.96
N VAL A 34 -18.70 3.08 12.04
CA VAL A 34 -18.02 4.38 11.89
C VAL A 34 -18.43 5.34 13.01
N SER A 35 -19.73 5.49 13.27
CA SER A 35 -20.25 6.57 14.14
C SER A 35 -20.14 6.27 15.63
N ARG A 36 -20.22 4.99 16.04
CA ARG A 36 -20.28 4.60 17.46
C ARG A 36 -19.03 3.89 17.93
N ASP A 37 -18.49 3.01 17.10
CA ASP A 37 -17.42 2.11 17.55
C ASP A 37 -16.02 2.70 17.27
N SER A 38 -15.93 3.74 16.43
CA SER A 38 -14.66 4.33 15.93
C SER A 38 -13.64 3.27 15.48
N ARG A 39 -14.14 2.11 15.04
CA ARG A 39 -13.34 0.96 14.57
C ARG A 39 -12.94 1.20 13.12
N ILE A 40 -12.13 2.23 12.92
CA ILE A 40 -11.64 2.63 11.60
C ILE A 40 -10.16 2.28 11.55
N TYR A 41 -9.75 1.67 10.44
CA TYR A 41 -8.35 1.47 10.14
C TYR A 41 -7.72 2.84 9.85
N ASP A 42 -6.78 3.26 10.70
CA ASP A 42 -6.25 4.61 10.69
C ASP A 42 -5.23 4.81 9.56
N TYR A 43 -5.51 5.76 8.68
CA TYR A 43 -4.63 6.15 7.59
C TYR A 43 -4.20 7.60 7.81
N HIS A 44 -2.93 7.91 7.56
CA HIS A 44 -2.49 9.30 7.51
C HIS A 44 -3.27 10.07 6.44
N ASN A 45 -3.62 11.33 6.68
CA ASN A 45 -4.41 12.15 5.73
C ASN A 45 -3.77 12.22 4.33
N ASP A 46 -2.44 12.25 4.26
CA ASP A 46 -1.69 12.25 2.99
C ASP A 46 -1.72 10.92 2.22
N TYR A 47 -2.24 9.84 2.81
CA TYR A 47 -2.40 8.54 2.14
C TYR A 47 -3.18 8.67 0.82
N PHE A 48 -4.23 9.49 0.79
CA PHE A 48 -5.06 9.68 -0.40
C PHE A 48 -4.37 10.44 -1.54
N ARG A 49 -3.21 11.08 -1.27
CA ARG A 49 -2.40 11.78 -2.27
C ARG A 49 -1.40 10.86 -2.98
N LEU A 50 -1.19 9.64 -2.46
CA LEU A 50 -0.24 8.68 -3.00
C LEU A 50 -0.74 8.03 -4.31
N GLY A 51 0.21 7.65 -5.16
CA GLY A 51 -0.04 6.81 -6.33
C GLY A 51 -0.55 5.41 -5.96
N SER A 52 -1.02 4.64 -6.95
CA SER A 52 -1.59 3.30 -6.71
C SER A 52 -0.62 2.33 -6.02
N ILE A 53 0.62 2.25 -6.50
CA ILE A 53 1.65 1.38 -5.92
C ILE A 53 2.12 1.91 -4.56
N GLU A 54 2.26 3.22 -4.41
CA GLU A 54 2.64 3.85 -3.14
C GLU A 54 1.61 3.59 -2.03
N ARG A 55 0.30 3.69 -2.35
CA ARG A 55 -0.77 3.33 -1.41
C ARG A 55 -0.65 1.89 -0.95
N ARG A 56 -0.40 0.97 -1.89
CA ARG A 56 -0.28 -0.44 -1.55
C ARG A 56 0.96 -0.73 -0.71
N LEU A 57 2.07 -0.05 -0.97
CA LEU A 57 3.27 -0.10 -0.12
C LEU A 57 2.99 0.45 1.27
N TYR A 58 2.29 1.57 1.39
CA TYR A 58 1.88 2.13 2.67
C TYR A 58 1.02 1.14 3.47
N GLU A 59 0.03 0.50 2.85
CA GLU A 59 -0.82 -0.51 3.51
C GLU A 59 0.01 -1.69 4.02
N LEU A 60 0.93 -2.20 3.19
CA LEU A 60 1.80 -3.30 3.58
C LEU A 60 2.71 -2.88 4.74
N ALA A 61 3.31 -1.69 4.68
CA ALA A 61 4.10 -1.16 5.79
C ALA A 61 3.25 -1.01 7.05
N HIS A 62 2.03 -0.48 6.95
CA HIS A 62 1.14 -0.33 8.11
C HIS A 62 0.69 -1.67 8.71
N CYS A 63 0.62 -2.74 7.90
CA CYS A 63 0.32 -4.09 8.37
C CYS A 63 1.51 -4.80 9.02
N TYR A 64 2.71 -4.69 8.42
CA TYR A 64 3.88 -5.51 8.78
C TYR A 64 4.93 -4.77 9.61
N CYS A 65 4.98 -3.44 9.53
CA CYS A 65 6.07 -2.58 9.99
C CYS A 65 5.54 -1.56 11.02
N ARG A 66 4.86 -2.03 12.09
CA ARG A 66 4.29 -1.12 13.10
C ARG A 66 5.36 -0.41 13.91
N ASP A 67 6.22 -1.18 14.57
CA ASP A 67 7.25 -0.67 15.47
C ASP A 67 8.67 -1.07 15.02
N GLU A 68 8.79 -2.09 14.17
CA GLU A 68 10.07 -2.64 13.71
C GLU A 68 10.18 -2.61 12.19
N GLU A 69 11.43 -2.56 11.71
CA GLU A 69 11.76 -2.72 10.30
C GLU A 69 11.28 -4.08 9.77
N TYR A 70 10.72 -4.09 8.57
CA TYR A 70 10.29 -5.33 7.91
C TYR A 70 10.91 -5.46 6.53
N GLU A 71 11.57 -6.59 6.30
CA GLU A 71 12.21 -6.94 5.03
C GLU A 71 11.39 -7.98 4.27
N MET A 72 11.25 -7.77 2.96
CA MET A 72 10.50 -8.67 2.08
C MET A 72 11.21 -8.87 0.74
N PRO A 73 11.31 -10.11 0.23
CA PRO A 73 11.77 -10.36 -1.13
C PRO A 73 10.95 -9.59 -2.17
N LEU A 74 11.62 -9.04 -3.18
CA LEU A 74 10.98 -8.24 -4.24
C LEU A 74 9.88 -9.03 -4.97
N GLU A 75 10.08 -10.33 -5.17
CA GLU A 75 9.09 -11.20 -5.81
C GLU A 75 7.83 -11.34 -4.96
N MET A 76 7.98 -11.59 -3.65
CA MET A 76 6.86 -11.67 -2.72
C MET A 76 6.12 -10.33 -2.61
N LEU A 77 6.86 -9.22 -2.59
CA LEU A 77 6.26 -7.90 -2.61
C LEU A 77 5.45 -7.67 -3.88
N GLY A 78 6.02 -8.00 -5.06
CA GLY A 78 5.36 -7.91 -6.36
C GLY A 78 4.02 -8.64 -6.39
N ALA A 79 3.97 -9.85 -5.82
CA ALA A 79 2.74 -10.63 -5.68
C ALA A 79 1.72 -9.95 -4.75
N LYS A 80 2.14 -9.42 -3.59
CA LYS A 80 1.24 -8.75 -2.62
C LYS A 80 0.68 -7.43 -3.13
N ILE A 81 1.45 -6.70 -3.94
CA ILE A 81 0.98 -5.47 -4.58
C ILE A 81 0.17 -5.73 -5.85
N GLY A 82 0.18 -6.96 -6.38
CA GLY A 82 -0.51 -7.33 -7.61
C GLY A 82 0.14 -6.76 -8.87
N SER A 83 1.46 -6.53 -8.87
CA SER A 83 2.15 -5.99 -10.05
C SER A 83 2.31 -7.07 -11.11
N THR A 84 1.85 -6.78 -12.32
CA THR A 84 2.09 -7.61 -13.52
C THR A 84 3.38 -7.22 -14.26
N SER A 85 4.07 -6.18 -13.80
CA SER A 85 5.30 -5.71 -14.44
C SER A 85 6.48 -6.65 -14.17
N PRO A 86 7.47 -6.75 -15.09
CA PRO A 86 8.68 -7.49 -14.82
C PRO A 86 9.39 -6.99 -13.56
N LEU A 87 9.99 -7.90 -12.77
CA LEU A 87 10.64 -7.56 -11.49
C LEU A 87 11.71 -6.45 -11.62
N ARG A 88 12.41 -6.38 -12.77
CA ARG A 88 13.39 -5.32 -13.04
C ARG A 88 12.73 -3.94 -13.12
N THR A 89 11.58 -3.84 -13.77
CA THR A 89 10.81 -2.60 -13.88
C THR A 89 10.25 -2.21 -12.53
N LEU A 90 9.68 -3.17 -11.80
CA LEU A 90 9.20 -2.96 -10.44
C LEU A 90 10.33 -2.43 -9.53
N LYS A 91 11.52 -3.05 -9.57
CA LYS A 91 12.70 -2.60 -8.82
C LYS A 91 13.03 -1.14 -9.12
N SER A 92 13.06 -0.75 -10.39
CA SER A 92 13.32 0.63 -10.81
C SER A 92 12.28 1.60 -10.26
N GLN A 93 11.00 1.22 -10.35
CA GLN A 93 9.90 2.01 -9.83
C GLN A 93 9.98 2.17 -8.30
N LEU A 94 10.27 1.10 -7.57
CA LEU A 94 10.42 1.14 -6.11
C LEU A 94 11.61 2.01 -5.69
N LYS A 95 12.74 1.96 -6.42
CA LYS A 95 13.86 2.87 -6.18
C LYS A 95 13.47 4.33 -6.37
N LYS A 96 12.63 4.64 -7.37
CA LYS A 96 12.09 5.99 -7.56
C LYS A 96 11.20 6.42 -6.40
N ILE A 97 10.29 5.56 -5.96
CA ILE A 97 9.41 5.81 -4.81
C ILE A 97 10.24 6.02 -3.52
N ALA A 98 11.26 5.19 -3.31
CA ALA A 98 12.19 5.32 -2.19
C ALA A 98 12.91 6.68 -2.20
N ALA A 99 13.37 7.13 -3.37
CA ALA A 99 14.04 8.42 -3.54
C ALA A 99 13.09 9.62 -3.32
N GLU A 100 11.84 9.52 -3.79
CA GLU A 100 10.84 10.57 -3.58
C GLU A 100 10.38 10.66 -2.11
N ASN A 101 10.38 9.53 -1.39
CA ASN A 101 10.09 9.41 0.04
C ASN A 101 8.78 10.11 0.49
N LYS A 102 7.78 10.15 -0.39
CA LYS A 102 6.50 10.85 -0.17
C LYS A 102 5.54 10.13 0.78
N MET A 103 5.75 8.83 1.02
CA MET A 103 4.87 8.06 1.91
C MET A 103 4.91 8.63 3.33
N PRO A 104 3.76 8.93 3.94
CA PRO A 104 3.71 9.37 5.33
C PRO A 104 4.02 8.20 6.26
N SER A 105 4.59 8.50 7.43
CA SER A 105 4.87 7.54 8.53
C SER A 105 5.80 6.37 8.21
N TYR A 106 6.09 6.07 6.95
CA TYR A 106 6.91 4.96 6.51
C TYR A 106 7.87 5.39 5.41
N SER A 107 9.05 4.76 5.38
CA SER A 107 10.00 4.85 4.28
C SER A 107 10.31 3.47 3.75
N ILE A 108 10.77 3.41 2.50
CA ILE A 108 11.22 2.16 1.88
C ILE A 108 12.64 2.29 1.37
N ASP A 109 13.34 1.17 1.33
CA ASP A 109 14.66 1.03 0.74
C ASP A 109 14.73 -0.27 -0.06
N VAL A 110 15.57 -0.30 -1.10
CA VAL A 110 15.73 -1.47 -1.96
C VAL A 110 17.17 -1.93 -1.90
N ARG A 111 17.38 -3.10 -1.27
CA ARG A 111 18.72 -3.65 -1.00
C ARG A 111 18.96 -4.91 -1.81
N GLU A 112 20.23 -5.20 -2.02
CA GLU A 112 20.68 -6.50 -2.49
C GLU A 112 21.32 -7.22 -1.31
N VAL A 113 20.75 -8.35 -0.93
CA VAL A 113 21.19 -9.15 0.21
C VAL A 113 21.60 -10.51 -0.31
N VAL A 114 22.71 -11.02 0.22
CA VAL A 114 23.10 -12.42 -0.01
C VAL A 114 22.32 -13.24 1.02
N PRO A 115 21.37 -14.09 0.62
CA PRO A 115 20.57 -14.85 1.57
C PRO A 115 21.50 -15.75 2.39
N GLU A 116 21.33 -15.72 3.71
CA GLU A 116 22.12 -16.50 4.66
C GLU A 116 22.02 -18.01 4.38
N VAL A 117 20.85 -18.44 3.90
CA VAL A 117 20.61 -19.77 3.35
C VAL A 117 20.62 -19.69 1.82
N PRO A 118 21.68 -20.17 1.14
CA PRO A 118 21.74 -20.13 -0.31
C PRO A 118 20.70 -21.08 -0.91
N ALA A 119 19.97 -20.59 -1.93
CA ALA A 119 19.10 -21.44 -2.73
C ALA A 119 19.91 -22.60 -3.33
N ARG A 120 19.33 -23.80 -3.32
CA ARG A 120 19.92 -24.99 -3.95
C ARG A 120 19.24 -25.23 -5.29
N ASP A 121 20.03 -25.51 -6.32
CA ASP A 121 19.47 -25.97 -7.60
C ASP A 121 18.94 -27.41 -7.49
N LYS A 122 18.33 -27.93 -8.56
CA LYS A 122 17.82 -29.32 -8.62
C LYS A 122 18.93 -30.37 -8.40
N LEU A 123 20.19 -29.98 -8.52
CA LEU A 123 21.38 -30.81 -8.34
C LEU A 123 22.04 -30.58 -6.96
N GLY A 124 21.41 -29.79 -6.09
CA GLY A 124 21.91 -29.50 -4.73
C GLY A 124 23.05 -28.49 -4.66
N ARG A 125 23.44 -27.85 -5.78
CA ARG A 125 24.50 -26.84 -5.81
C ARG A 125 23.99 -25.52 -5.24
N ARG A 126 24.85 -24.85 -4.46
CA ARG A 126 24.55 -23.53 -3.90
C ARG A 126 24.52 -22.48 -5.01
N VAL A 127 23.43 -21.75 -5.10
CA VAL A 127 23.27 -20.59 -5.98
C VAL A 127 23.43 -19.34 -5.13
N GLY A 128 24.58 -18.68 -5.23
CA GLY A 128 24.90 -17.45 -4.48
C GLY A 128 24.41 -16.18 -5.17
N LYS A 129 23.25 -16.20 -5.81
CA LYS A 129 22.75 -15.01 -6.50
C LYS A 129 22.23 -14.01 -5.46
N PRO A 130 22.68 -12.74 -5.47
CA PRO A 130 22.12 -11.73 -4.58
C PRO A 130 20.62 -11.59 -4.85
N GLU A 131 19.83 -11.66 -3.79
CA GLU A 131 18.39 -11.45 -3.83
C GLU A 131 18.10 -9.97 -3.62
N THR A 132 17.15 -9.43 -4.38
CA THR A 132 16.68 -8.06 -4.14
C THR A 132 15.57 -8.11 -3.10
N VAL A 133 15.77 -7.38 -2.01
CA VAL A 133 14.80 -7.25 -0.92
C VAL A 133 14.38 -5.79 -0.79
N VAL A 134 13.15 -5.60 -0.33
CA VAL A 134 12.57 -4.30 -0.07
C VAL A 134 12.38 -4.21 1.43
N VAL A 135 12.97 -3.18 2.01
CA VAL A 135 12.86 -2.91 3.43
C VAL A 135 11.89 -1.77 3.64
N MET A 136 10.92 -1.97 4.52
CA MET A 136 10.01 -0.95 5.01
C MET A 136 10.44 -0.56 6.43
N ARG A 137 10.42 0.73 6.75
CA ARG A 137 10.74 1.26 8.08
C ARG A 137 9.70 2.27 8.53
N PRO A 138 9.34 2.30 9.82
CA PRO A 138 8.64 3.45 10.35
C PRO A 138 9.57 4.66 10.25
N LYS A 139 9.04 5.79 9.80
CA LYS A 139 9.69 7.08 10.05
C LYS A 139 9.50 7.36 11.53
N ASP A 140 10.55 7.80 12.22
CA ASP A 140 10.40 8.28 13.60
C ASP A 140 9.18 9.19 13.64
N ARG A 141 8.22 8.86 14.52
CA ARG A 141 7.10 9.75 14.78
C ARG A 141 7.73 11.04 15.29
N SER A 142 7.90 12.02 14.42
CA SER A 142 8.12 13.38 14.87
C SER A 142 6.97 13.67 15.82
N THR A 143 7.33 13.99 17.06
CA THR A 143 6.44 14.39 18.13
C THR A 143 5.57 15.52 17.62
N GLY A 144 4.39 15.20 17.10
CA GLY A 144 3.60 16.13 16.29
C GLY A 144 2.14 15.74 16.29
N GLY A 145 1.42 16.23 17.31
CA GLY A 145 -0.04 16.36 17.25
C GLY A 145 -0.85 15.37 18.06
N ARG A 146 -0.59 15.24 19.37
CA ARG A 146 -1.66 14.86 20.31
C ARG A 146 -1.47 15.52 21.68
N ALA A 147 -1.37 16.84 21.68
CA ALA A 147 -1.71 17.65 22.84
C ALA A 147 -3.05 18.35 22.55
N ALA A 148 -3.96 18.28 23.52
CA ALA A 148 -5.26 18.96 23.59
C ALA A 148 -6.37 18.51 22.63
N LEU A 149 -7.16 17.53 23.09
CA LEU A 149 -8.63 17.53 23.00
C LEU A 149 -9.16 16.51 24.04
N ALA A 150 -8.96 16.89 25.29
CA ALA A 150 -9.66 16.33 26.45
C ALA A 150 -9.83 17.50 27.43
N ALA A 151 -10.93 18.21 27.27
CA ALA A 151 -11.54 19.11 28.26
C ALA A 151 -13.04 19.16 27.93
#